data_AF-A0A9E4BLA6-F1
#
_entry.id   AF-A0A9E4BLA6-F1
#
_cell.length_a   1.000
_cell.length_b   1.000
_cell.length_c   1.000
_cell.angle_alpha   90.00
_cell.angle_beta   90.00
_cell.angle_gamma   90.00
#
_symmetry.space_group_name_H-M   'P 1'
#
loop_
_entity.id
_entity.type
_entity.pdbx_description
1 polymer ?
#
loop_
_entity_poly.entity_id
_entity_poly.type
_entity_poly.pdbx_seq_one_letter_code
_entity_poly.pdbx_strand_id
1 'polypeptide(L)'
;LQLLGARGLHVVILSEDVSLERTMELRRALGTLWNPKKITFRSGIPLRIEHLERVDFQNAGAIILPGADFAYGSANESDMRIIKTLMSISNQGEKGNAKEVLPFLVTEIFDSDKVLMAKRAYRGILEILASDVFITRCMAQNVRHPGLSHVFHEILSHGLGNEVYVRMFGEFTGLRFGDLSGAYPKAILLGVVRPQGETFCPMLNPPEDLILESEDRLVFLAEDYEDCEPLKNYQIEGISRKFQEMPYVRGRSKRRILILGWNHKAADLLKEFGRQVREQFEVAVLSLVPSAQREAEIEQKGIDLRRVVVTHREGETTSLSNLREMKPGGYDNVVILGSDWVETQEESDARTIVVHLVLRNVLEESSTHKPKILVDLLDSDNVALFEDYDTEVLITPMIASQVLAQVALRRELNVVYEELFAAGGAEICFRRVSDYGIAGQNVSFGQLKEMSACRGEIALGIRQNGGVALNPAHDEPYMLSESDDLIVLIQED
;
A
#
# COMPACT_ATOMS: atom_id res chain seq x y z
N LEU A 1 -7.37 20.44 7.00
CA LEU A 1 -7.62 21.86 6.60
C LEU A 1 -8.65 22.56 7.49
N GLN A 2 -9.84 21.99 7.72
CA GLN A 2 -10.86 22.60 8.60
C GLN A 2 -10.42 22.74 10.06
N LEU A 3 -9.67 21.76 10.59
CA LEU A 3 -9.08 21.80 11.94
C LEU A 3 -8.15 23.00 12.20
N LEU A 4 -7.69 23.67 11.14
CA LEU A 4 -6.77 24.80 11.20
C LEU A 4 -7.40 26.11 10.71
N GLY A 5 -8.71 26.12 10.40
CA GLY A 5 -9.42 27.30 9.90
C GLY A 5 -8.96 27.79 8.52
N ALA A 6 -8.25 26.96 7.75
CA ALA A 6 -7.70 27.35 6.45
C ALA A 6 -8.79 27.34 5.36
N ARG A 7 -8.84 28.41 4.53
CA ARG A 7 -9.82 28.57 3.43
C ARG A 7 -9.41 27.92 2.11
N GLY A 8 -8.19 27.39 2.03
CA GLY A 8 -7.67 26.74 0.83
C GLY A 8 -6.31 26.10 1.07
N LEU A 9 -5.96 25.12 0.24
CA LEU A 9 -4.66 24.45 0.25
C LEU A 9 -3.59 25.36 -0.38
N HIS A 10 -2.50 25.56 0.33
CA HIS A 10 -1.28 26.20 -0.19
C HIS A 10 -0.09 25.30 0.12
N VAL A 11 0.63 24.87 -0.91
CA VAL A 11 1.76 23.95 -0.83
C VAL A 11 3.06 24.76 -0.90
N VAL A 12 3.93 24.58 0.07
CA VAL A 12 5.26 25.20 0.10
C VAL A 12 6.31 24.10 0.00
N ILE A 13 7.13 24.15 -1.04
CA ILE A 13 8.17 23.16 -1.33
C ILE A 13 9.53 23.76 -0.97
N LEU A 14 10.23 23.14 -0.01
CA LEU A 14 11.61 23.46 0.34
C LEU A 14 12.53 22.43 -0.32
N SER A 15 13.41 22.87 -1.22
CA SER A 15 14.37 22.00 -1.93
C SER A 15 15.74 22.66 -2.03
N GLU A 16 16.81 21.87 -2.13
CA GLU A 16 18.17 22.41 -2.38
C GLU A 16 18.24 23.08 -3.75
N ASP A 17 17.74 22.36 -4.76
CA ASP A 17 17.69 22.78 -6.15
C ASP A 17 16.30 23.34 -6.48
N VAL A 18 16.22 24.66 -6.61
CA VAL A 18 15.05 25.36 -7.14
C VAL A 18 15.48 26.08 -8.41
N SER A 19 15.51 25.32 -9.50
CA SER A 19 15.81 25.83 -10.85
C SER A 19 14.53 26.06 -11.66
N LEU A 20 14.66 26.87 -12.73
CA LEU A 20 13.58 27.06 -13.69
C LEU A 20 13.17 25.74 -14.35
N GLU A 21 14.14 24.88 -14.62
CA GLU A 21 13.95 23.56 -15.23
C GLU A 21 13.10 22.66 -14.35
N ARG A 22 13.47 22.47 -13.07
CA ARG A 22 12.66 21.72 -12.08
C ARG A 22 11.25 22.28 -11.90
N THR A 23 11.12 23.61 -11.93
CA THR A 23 9.81 24.27 -11.85
C THR A 23 8.96 23.98 -13.10
N MET A 24 9.58 23.95 -14.28
CA MET A 24 8.89 23.61 -15.53
C MET A 24 8.52 22.13 -15.60
N GLU A 25 9.39 21.23 -15.11
CA GLU A 25 9.10 19.79 -14.96
C GLU A 25 7.87 19.58 -14.08
N LEU A 26 7.85 20.14 -12.86
CA LEU A 26 6.70 19.98 -11.97
C LEU A 26 5.44 20.61 -12.56
N ARG A 27 5.56 21.74 -13.26
CA ARG A 27 4.43 22.36 -13.96
C ARG A 27 3.87 21.47 -15.06
N ARG A 28 4.72 20.76 -15.81
CA ARG A 28 4.28 19.80 -16.84
C ARG A 28 3.60 18.60 -16.19
N ALA A 29 4.19 18.03 -15.14
CA ALA A 29 3.64 16.90 -14.41
C ALA A 29 2.25 17.23 -13.79
N LEU A 30 2.10 18.41 -13.18
CA LEU A 30 0.83 18.82 -12.57
C LEU A 30 -0.24 19.25 -13.58
N GLY A 31 0.13 19.58 -14.82
CA GLY A 31 -0.81 19.94 -15.88
C GLY A 31 -1.80 21.04 -15.46
N THR A 32 -3.09 20.69 -15.42
CA THR A 32 -4.19 21.59 -15.04
C THR A 32 -4.24 21.92 -13.55
N LEU A 33 -3.61 21.11 -12.69
CA LEU A 33 -3.53 21.32 -11.24
C LEU A 33 -2.50 22.40 -10.87
N TRP A 34 -1.60 22.75 -11.78
CA TRP A 34 -0.59 23.78 -11.54
C TRP A 34 -1.22 25.14 -11.26
N ASN A 35 -0.96 25.68 -10.07
CA ASN A 35 -1.38 27.03 -9.71
C ASN A 35 -0.27 27.80 -8.99
N PRO A 36 0.35 28.81 -9.63
CA PRO A 36 1.47 29.54 -9.04
C PRO A 36 1.06 30.41 -7.84
N LYS A 37 -0.24 30.60 -7.58
CA LYS A 37 -0.74 31.27 -6.37
C LYS A 37 -0.92 30.32 -5.18
N LYS A 38 -0.89 29.02 -5.43
CA LYS A 38 -1.07 27.97 -4.41
C LYS A 38 0.20 27.16 -4.17
N ILE A 39 1.17 27.20 -5.07
CA ILE A 39 2.42 26.45 -4.97
C ILE A 39 3.58 27.44 -4.89
N THR A 40 4.34 27.38 -3.81
CA THR A 40 5.49 28.24 -3.56
C THR A 40 6.76 27.42 -3.37
N PHE A 41 7.83 27.77 -4.08
CA PHE A 41 9.14 27.14 -3.91
C PHE A 41 10.07 28.02 -3.08
N ARG A 42 10.88 27.39 -2.24
CA ARG A 42 11.99 28.03 -1.52
C ARG A 42 13.22 27.14 -1.60
N SER A 43 14.37 27.78 -1.83
CA SER A 43 15.65 27.07 -1.78
C SER A 43 16.13 26.95 -0.33
N GLY A 44 16.55 25.75 0.05
CA GLY A 44 17.13 25.47 1.35
C GLY A 44 17.21 23.98 1.68
N ILE A 45 17.58 23.70 2.93
CA ILE A 45 17.74 22.35 3.46
C ILE A 45 17.00 22.28 4.79
N PRO A 46 16.22 21.22 5.04
CA PRO A 46 15.45 21.11 6.28
C PRO A 46 16.34 20.96 7.52
N LEU A 47 17.62 20.61 7.32
CA LEU A 47 18.63 20.54 8.38
C LEU A 47 19.04 21.89 8.99
N ARG A 48 18.68 23.02 8.35
CA ARG A 48 19.00 24.37 8.83
C ARG A 48 17.71 25.08 9.22
N ILE A 49 17.64 25.54 10.47
CA ILE A 49 16.42 26.16 10.96
C ILE A 49 16.04 27.43 10.20
N GLU A 50 17.03 28.26 9.85
CA GLU A 50 16.83 29.47 9.05
C GLU A 50 16.17 29.16 7.69
N HIS A 51 16.35 27.94 7.16
CA HIS A 51 15.74 27.52 5.90
C HIS A 51 14.29 27.07 6.13
N LEU A 52 14.00 26.39 7.25
CA LEU A 52 12.64 26.04 7.66
C LEU A 52 11.81 27.30 7.96
N GLU A 53 12.39 28.34 8.57
CA GLU A 53 11.71 29.62 8.83
C GLU A 53 11.28 30.33 7.54
N ARG A 54 12.00 30.17 6.42
CA ARG A 54 11.63 30.74 5.10
C ARG A 54 10.33 30.17 4.53
N VAL A 55 9.92 28.99 5.01
CA VAL A 55 8.68 28.30 4.59
C VAL A 55 7.60 28.33 5.66
N ASP A 56 7.78 29.13 6.73
CA ASP A 56 6.82 29.31 7.81
C ASP A 56 6.34 27.97 8.43
N PHE A 57 7.29 27.05 8.64
CA PHE A 57 6.99 25.68 9.08
C PHE A 57 6.17 25.61 10.38
N GLN A 58 6.27 26.61 11.26
CA GLN A 58 5.54 26.66 12.53
C GLN A 58 4.03 26.85 12.35
N ASN A 59 3.59 27.46 11.25
CA ASN A 59 2.18 27.65 10.92
C ASN A 59 1.68 26.65 9.87
N ALA A 60 2.52 25.73 9.44
CA ALA A 60 2.13 24.68 8.51
C ALA A 60 1.06 23.78 9.13
N GLY A 61 0.04 23.45 8.34
CA GLY A 61 -1.02 22.56 8.79
C GLY A 61 -0.63 21.10 8.87
N ALA A 62 0.27 20.71 7.98
CA ALA A 62 1.00 19.45 7.99
C ALA A 62 2.35 19.73 7.33
N ILE A 63 3.40 19.07 7.81
CA ILE A 63 4.71 19.04 7.16
C ILE A 63 4.92 17.61 6.69
N ILE A 64 5.26 17.45 5.41
CA ILE A 64 5.62 16.15 4.84
C ILE A 64 7.14 16.14 4.66
N LEU A 65 7.80 15.17 5.28
CA LEU A 65 9.22 14.89 5.10
C LEU A 65 9.34 13.55 4.34
N PRO A 66 9.40 13.58 2.99
CA PRO A 66 9.54 12.35 2.21
C PRO A 66 10.87 11.66 2.52
N GLY A 67 10.92 10.34 2.30
CA GLY A 67 12.18 9.61 2.23
C GLY A 67 13.08 10.23 1.17
N ALA A 68 14.40 10.12 1.32
CA ALA A 68 15.31 10.70 0.35
C ALA A 68 15.05 10.16 -1.06
N ASP A 69 15.30 11.02 -2.03
CA ASP A 69 15.48 10.63 -3.42
C ASP A 69 16.41 9.42 -3.49
N PHE A 70 15.95 8.32 -4.09
CA PHE A 70 16.80 7.18 -4.44
C PHE A 70 17.98 7.54 -5.37
N ALA A 71 18.16 8.83 -5.70
CA ALA A 71 19.24 9.39 -6.51
C ALA A 71 20.47 9.86 -5.71
N TYR A 72 20.38 10.11 -4.39
CA TYR A 72 21.51 10.69 -3.64
C TYR A 72 21.65 10.12 -2.21
N GLY A 73 22.30 8.96 -2.13
CA GLY A 73 22.82 8.36 -0.90
C GLY A 73 22.08 7.10 -0.44
N SER A 74 22.73 6.30 0.38
CA SER A 74 22.12 5.08 0.94
C SER A 74 20.89 5.43 1.78
N ALA A 75 19.89 4.54 1.80
CA ALA A 75 18.68 4.71 2.61
C ALA A 75 18.97 5.00 4.10
N ASN A 76 20.12 4.54 4.60
CA ASN A 76 20.58 4.86 5.95
C ASN A 76 20.85 6.35 6.17
N GLU A 77 21.45 7.04 5.21
CA GLU A 77 21.73 8.47 5.33
C GLU A 77 20.46 9.30 5.28
N SER A 78 19.48 8.86 4.47
CA SER A 78 18.15 9.45 4.39
C SER A 78 17.49 9.55 5.76
N ASP A 79 17.34 8.40 6.43
CA ASP A 79 16.64 8.32 7.72
C ASP A 79 17.33 9.19 8.78
N MET A 80 18.66 9.25 8.77
CA MET A 80 19.43 10.09 9.70
C MET A 80 19.18 11.58 9.46
N ARG A 81 19.05 12.02 8.19
CA ARG A 81 18.70 13.41 7.85
C ARG A 81 17.28 13.75 8.33
N ILE A 82 16.33 12.82 8.18
CA ILE A 82 14.95 12.98 8.64
C ILE A 82 14.91 13.10 10.16
N ILE A 83 15.53 12.17 10.88
CA ILE A 83 15.59 12.19 12.36
C ILE A 83 16.21 13.50 12.85
N LYS A 84 17.31 13.95 12.23
CA LYS A 84 17.93 15.23 12.58
C LYS A 84 17.01 16.43 12.28
N THR A 85 16.24 16.39 11.21
CA THR A 85 15.23 17.41 10.88
C THR A 85 14.14 17.43 11.95
N LEU A 86 13.59 16.27 12.32
CA LEU A 86 12.60 16.14 13.39
C LEU A 86 13.09 16.75 14.71
N MET A 87 14.33 16.43 15.12
CA MET A 87 14.96 17.03 16.30
C MET A 87 15.09 18.55 16.19
N SER A 88 15.44 19.07 15.01
CA SER A 88 15.62 20.50 14.77
C SER A 88 14.30 21.27 14.89
N ILE A 89 13.21 20.71 14.38
CA ILE A 89 11.84 21.25 14.52
C ILE A 89 11.40 21.18 15.99
N SER A 90 11.60 20.03 16.63
CA SER A 90 11.20 19.77 18.03
C SER A 90 11.85 20.74 19.02
N ASN A 91 13.16 21.02 18.85
CA ASN A 91 13.92 21.88 19.77
C ASN A 91 13.57 23.38 19.66
N GLN A 92 12.94 23.83 18.58
CA GLN A 92 12.56 25.25 18.47
C GLN A 92 11.33 25.61 19.30
N GLY A 93 10.47 24.63 19.62
CA GLY A 93 9.37 24.84 20.56
C GLY A 93 9.83 25.28 21.95
N GLU A 94 11.09 25.03 22.32
CA GLU A 94 11.64 25.41 23.63
C GLU A 94 12.17 26.85 23.71
N LYS A 95 12.49 27.49 22.57
CA LYS A 95 13.39 28.67 22.56
C LYS A 95 12.71 30.03 22.36
N GLY A 96 11.39 30.14 22.42
CA GLY A 96 10.74 31.45 22.37
C GLY A 96 9.23 31.38 22.53
N ASN A 97 8.60 32.56 22.60
CA ASN A 97 7.14 32.80 22.62
C ASN A 97 6.35 32.24 21.40
N ALA A 98 6.83 31.17 20.77
CA ALA A 98 6.14 30.41 19.74
C ALA A 98 5.06 29.53 20.37
N LYS A 99 4.00 29.20 19.61
CA LYS A 99 2.91 28.32 20.07
C LYS A 99 3.46 27.08 20.79
N GLU A 100 2.89 26.73 21.94
CA GLU A 100 3.19 25.47 22.65
C GLU A 100 2.96 24.22 21.78
N VAL A 101 2.16 24.34 20.72
CA VAL A 101 1.79 23.23 19.83
C VAL A 101 2.71 23.19 18.61
N LEU A 102 3.49 22.11 18.52
CA LEU A 102 4.32 21.79 17.37
C LEU A 102 3.45 21.34 16.16
N PRO A 103 3.90 21.58 14.90
CA PRO A 103 3.13 21.23 13.72
C PRO A 103 2.87 19.71 13.59
N PHE A 104 1.82 19.33 12.88
CA PHE A 104 1.64 17.93 12.51
C PHE A 104 2.69 17.53 11.47
N LEU A 105 3.37 16.41 11.69
CA LEU A 105 4.39 15.87 10.78
C LEU A 105 4.00 14.48 10.27
N VAL A 106 4.21 14.27 8.97
CA VAL A 106 4.19 12.97 8.32
C VAL A 106 5.55 12.75 7.69
N THR A 107 6.13 11.57 7.90
CA THR A 107 7.42 11.26 7.30
C THR A 107 7.51 9.81 6.88
N GLU A 108 8.31 9.56 5.86
CA GLU A 108 8.74 8.22 5.51
C GLU A 108 10.07 7.92 6.19
N ILE A 109 10.16 6.76 6.82
CA ILE A 109 11.40 6.17 7.30
C ILE A 109 11.59 4.89 6.53
N PHE A 110 12.73 4.74 5.88
CA PHE A 110 13.00 3.56 5.08
C PHE A 110 13.27 2.35 5.95
N ASP A 111 14.11 2.47 6.97
CA ASP A 111 14.47 1.37 7.87
C ASP A 111 13.57 1.35 9.11
N SER A 112 12.72 0.34 9.19
CA SER A 112 11.78 0.14 10.29
C SER A 112 12.43 0.09 11.68
N ASP A 113 13.71 -0.29 11.80
CA ASP A 113 14.43 -0.31 13.08
C ASP A 113 14.66 1.10 13.66
N LYS A 114 14.59 2.14 12.81
CA LYS A 114 14.79 3.54 13.22
C LYS A 114 13.49 4.27 13.56
N VAL A 115 12.33 3.66 13.34
CA VAL A 115 11.02 4.26 13.62
C VAL A 115 10.93 4.73 15.08
N LEU A 116 11.45 3.94 16.03
CA LEU A 116 11.46 4.34 17.45
C LEU A 116 12.33 5.58 17.71
N MET A 117 13.46 5.71 17.01
CA MET A 117 14.33 6.89 17.12
C MET A 117 13.65 8.13 16.57
N ALA A 118 12.98 8.01 15.42
CA ALA A 118 12.20 9.10 14.82
C ALA A 118 11.04 9.54 15.74
N LYS A 119 10.28 8.59 16.30
CA LYS A 119 9.22 8.88 17.30
C LYS A 119 9.74 9.61 18.54
N ARG A 120 10.96 9.31 18.99
CA ARG A 120 11.59 10.00 20.13
C ARG A 120 12.19 11.36 19.79
N ALA A 121 12.58 11.57 18.53
CA ALA A 121 13.17 12.81 18.06
C ALA A 121 12.16 13.97 18.02
N TYR A 122 10.87 13.66 17.86
CA TYR A 122 9.80 14.64 17.78
C TYR A 122 8.83 14.52 18.94
N ARG A 123 8.40 15.65 19.51
CA ARG A 123 7.49 15.68 20.67
C ARG A 123 6.04 15.97 20.32
N GLY A 124 5.78 16.42 19.08
CA GLY A 124 4.43 16.66 18.59
C GLY A 124 3.83 15.41 17.95
N ILE A 125 2.71 15.61 17.28
CA ILE A 125 2.03 14.56 16.52
C ILE A 125 2.87 14.19 15.30
N LEU A 126 3.28 12.93 15.22
CA LEU A 126 4.08 12.37 14.14
C LEU A 126 3.45 11.07 13.63
N GLU A 127 3.11 11.03 12.35
CA GLU A 127 2.81 9.80 11.63
C GLU A 127 4.04 9.39 10.82
N ILE A 128 4.37 8.10 10.84
CA ILE A 128 5.54 7.55 10.14
C ILE A 128 5.07 6.43 9.23
N LEU A 129 5.45 6.49 7.97
CA LEU A 129 5.40 5.38 7.03
C LEU A 129 6.74 4.63 7.05
N ALA A 130 6.74 3.38 7.53
CA ALA A 130 7.90 2.51 7.45
C ALA A 130 7.93 1.81 6.07
N SER A 131 8.63 2.41 5.10
CA SER A 131 8.49 2.01 3.69
C SER A 131 9.04 0.62 3.38
N ASP A 132 10.11 0.17 4.03
CA ASP A 132 10.62 -1.20 3.89
C ASP A 132 9.53 -2.25 4.17
N VAL A 133 8.85 -2.12 5.30
CA VAL A 133 7.80 -3.03 5.75
C VAL A 133 6.54 -2.84 4.92
N PHE A 134 6.14 -1.60 4.65
CA PHE A 134 4.92 -1.31 3.90
C PHE A 134 4.97 -1.87 2.49
N ILE A 135 6.05 -1.61 1.76
CA ILE A 135 6.20 -2.04 0.37
C ILE A 135 6.37 -3.54 0.27
N THR A 136 7.14 -4.16 1.16
CA THR A 136 7.35 -5.61 1.13
C THR A 136 6.08 -6.38 1.50
N ARG A 137 5.22 -5.82 2.35
CA ARG A 137 3.85 -6.30 2.58
C ARG A 137 3.00 -6.23 1.33
N CYS A 138 2.99 -5.09 0.63
CA CYS A 138 2.29 -4.96 -0.65
C CYS A 138 2.78 -5.99 -1.66
N MET A 139 4.09 -6.18 -1.80
CA MET A 139 4.69 -7.20 -2.67
C MET A 139 4.26 -8.62 -2.28
N ALA A 140 4.29 -8.95 -0.98
CA ALA A 140 3.90 -10.27 -0.49
C ALA A 140 2.43 -10.59 -0.80
N GLN A 141 1.52 -9.63 -0.60
CA GLN A 141 0.11 -9.81 -0.94
C GLN A 141 -0.10 -9.94 -2.45
N ASN A 142 0.61 -9.18 -3.29
CA ASN A 142 0.54 -9.31 -4.75
C ASN A 142 1.03 -10.69 -5.24
N VAL A 143 2.09 -11.23 -4.62
CA VAL A 143 2.56 -12.59 -4.90
C VAL A 143 1.53 -13.65 -4.50
N ARG A 144 0.74 -13.41 -3.45
CA ARG A 144 -0.34 -14.33 -3.02
C ARG A 144 -1.56 -14.22 -3.91
N HIS A 145 -1.94 -13.00 -4.25
CA HIS A 145 -3.15 -12.63 -4.99
C HIS A 145 -2.79 -11.86 -6.26
N PRO A 146 -2.39 -12.53 -7.35
CA PRO A 146 -2.11 -11.87 -8.61
C PRO A 146 -3.32 -11.06 -9.08
N GLY A 147 -3.10 -9.83 -9.53
CA GLY A 147 -4.08 -8.82 -9.93
C GLY A 147 -4.37 -7.78 -8.85
N LEU A 148 -3.80 -7.92 -7.64
CA LEU A 148 -4.07 -7.02 -6.52
C LEU A 148 -3.42 -5.64 -6.71
N SER A 149 -2.40 -5.53 -7.56
CA SER A 149 -1.73 -4.27 -7.86
C SER A 149 -2.69 -3.24 -8.45
N HIS A 150 -3.66 -3.69 -9.25
CA HIS A 150 -4.73 -2.84 -9.79
C HIS A 150 -5.65 -2.29 -8.70
N VAL A 151 -6.01 -3.13 -7.73
CA VAL A 151 -6.84 -2.71 -6.57
C VAL A 151 -6.08 -1.69 -5.72
N PHE A 152 -4.79 -1.96 -5.43
CA PHE A 152 -3.96 -1.04 -4.65
C PHE A 152 -3.73 0.27 -5.38
N HIS A 153 -3.52 0.24 -6.69
CA HIS A 153 -3.38 1.44 -7.48
C HIS A 153 -4.64 2.31 -7.38
N GLU A 154 -5.84 1.76 -7.48
CA GLU A 154 -7.08 2.54 -7.33
C GLU A 154 -7.21 3.11 -5.91
N ILE A 155 -7.13 2.25 -4.88
CA ILE A 155 -7.33 2.65 -3.46
C ILE A 155 -6.33 3.70 -2.98
N LEU A 156 -5.10 3.68 -3.50
CA LEU A 156 -4.05 4.61 -3.10
C LEU A 156 -3.99 5.86 -3.98
N SER A 157 -4.55 5.82 -5.20
CA SER A 157 -4.50 6.96 -6.13
C SER A 157 -5.60 7.96 -5.88
N HIS A 158 -5.22 9.12 -5.37
CA HIS A 158 -6.17 10.21 -5.15
C HIS A 158 -6.77 10.73 -6.46
N GLY A 159 -8.10 10.85 -6.52
CA GLY A 159 -8.89 11.36 -7.64
C GLY A 159 -9.04 10.39 -8.81
N LEU A 160 -8.69 9.11 -8.64
CA LEU A 160 -8.78 8.08 -9.68
C LEU A 160 -9.56 6.86 -9.16
N GLY A 161 -10.89 6.91 -9.28
CA GLY A 161 -11.77 5.82 -8.86
C GLY A 161 -12.03 5.85 -7.35
N ASN A 162 -12.06 4.68 -6.72
CA ASN A 162 -12.41 4.57 -5.31
C ASN A 162 -11.19 4.69 -4.38
N GLU A 163 -11.37 5.45 -3.31
CA GLU A 163 -10.38 5.70 -2.26
C GLU A 163 -10.90 5.27 -0.89
N VAL A 164 -9.97 5.19 0.07
CA VAL A 164 -10.30 4.92 1.46
C VAL A 164 -10.54 6.23 2.22
N TYR A 165 -11.73 6.38 2.76
CA TYR A 165 -12.12 7.53 3.57
C TYR A 165 -12.40 7.14 5.02
N VAL A 166 -12.04 8.02 5.96
CA VAL A 166 -12.38 7.86 7.39
C VAL A 166 -13.32 8.98 7.80
N ARG A 167 -14.48 8.65 8.37
CA ARG A 167 -15.48 9.65 8.79
C ARG A 167 -16.02 9.36 10.18
N MET A 168 -16.42 10.43 10.87
CA MET A 168 -17.03 10.34 12.20
C MET A 168 -18.53 10.62 12.08
N PHE A 169 -19.34 9.73 12.64
CA PHE A 169 -20.79 9.84 12.68
C PHE A 169 -21.29 9.57 14.10
N GLY A 170 -21.49 10.64 14.89
CA GLY A 170 -21.93 10.51 16.28
C GLY A 170 -23.37 9.97 16.44
N GLU A 171 -24.15 9.94 15.37
CA GLU A 171 -25.54 9.45 15.38
C GLU A 171 -25.67 7.93 15.42
N PHE A 172 -24.58 7.19 15.17
CA PHE A 172 -24.58 5.72 15.16
C PHE A 172 -24.03 5.08 16.44
N THR A 173 -23.73 5.87 17.47
CA THR A 173 -23.26 5.35 18.76
C THR A 173 -24.28 4.39 19.38
N GLY A 174 -23.80 3.22 19.80
CA GLY A 174 -24.61 2.16 20.40
C GLY A 174 -25.29 1.23 19.40
N LEU A 175 -25.17 1.49 18.08
CA LEU A 175 -25.62 0.58 17.04
C LEU A 175 -24.57 -0.50 16.76
N ARG A 176 -25.01 -1.60 16.14
CA ARG A 176 -24.09 -2.64 15.66
C ARG A 176 -23.52 -2.28 14.31
N PHE A 177 -22.27 -2.67 14.06
CA PHE A 177 -21.61 -2.44 12.77
C PHE A 177 -22.40 -3.06 11.59
N GLY A 178 -22.91 -4.29 11.76
CA GLY A 178 -23.68 -4.97 10.72
C GLY A 178 -24.96 -4.23 10.32
N ASP A 179 -25.56 -3.50 11.25
CA ASP A 179 -26.78 -2.70 11.04
C ASP A 179 -26.53 -1.53 10.08
N LEU A 180 -25.27 -1.11 9.87
CA LEU A 180 -24.95 0.03 8.99
C LEU A 180 -24.67 -0.36 7.54
N SER A 181 -24.60 -1.65 7.23
CA SER A 181 -24.21 -2.13 5.89
C SER A 181 -25.12 -1.64 4.75
N GLY A 182 -26.40 -1.36 5.05
CA GLY A 182 -27.38 -0.81 4.09
C GLY A 182 -27.50 0.72 4.10
N ALA A 183 -26.78 1.43 4.99
CA ALA A 183 -26.94 2.87 5.16
C ALA A 183 -26.30 3.70 4.04
N TYR A 184 -25.37 3.10 3.30
CA TYR A 184 -24.49 3.77 2.35
C TYR A 184 -24.68 3.19 0.93
N PRO A 185 -25.42 3.87 0.04
CA PRO A 185 -25.71 3.37 -1.30
C PRO A 185 -24.56 3.52 -2.29
N LYS A 186 -23.59 4.40 -1.97
CA LYS A 186 -22.45 4.75 -2.84
C LYS A 186 -21.09 4.48 -2.21
N ALA A 187 -21.06 3.90 -1.02
CA ALA A 187 -19.85 3.61 -0.30
C ALA A 187 -19.94 2.22 0.34
N ILE A 188 -18.79 1.56 0.46
CA ILE A 188 -18.67 0.29 1.15
C ILE A 188 -18.03 0.55 2.50
N LEU A 189 -18.74 0.20 3.57
CA LEU A 189 -18.23 0.29 4.93
C LEU A 189 -17.22 -0.85 5.15
N LEU A 190 -15.96 -0.49 5.37
CA LEU A 190 -14.83 -1.42 5.53
C LEU A 190 -14.57 -1.80 6.99
N GLY A 191 -14.86 -0.90 7.93
CA GLY A 191 -14.50 -1.11 9.33
C GLY A 191 -14.57 0.14 10.18
N VAL A 192 -13.85 0.12 11.30
CA VAL A 192 -13.87 1.16 12.32
C VAL A 192 -12.45 1.46 12.79
N VAL A 193 -12.14 2.74 13.02
CA VAL A 193 -10.94 3.20 13.70
C VAL A 193 -11.33 3.82 15.02
N ARG A 194 -10.85 3.23 16.11
CA ARG A 194 -11.11 3.69 17.48
C ARG A 194 -9.93 4.50 18.02
N PRO A 195 -10.14 5.75 18.47
CA PRO A 195 -9.10 6.52 19.14
C PRO A 195 -8.68 5.85 20.47
N GLN A 196 -7.37 5.75 20.70
CA GLN A 196 -6.78 5.26 21.95
C GLN A 196 -5.70 6.25 22.41
N GLY A 197 -6.11 7.29 23.14
CA GLY A 197 -5.21 8.38 23.49
C GLY A 197 -4.73 9.14 22.24
N GLU A 198 -3.43 9.12 21.98
CA GLU A 198 -2.84 9.76 20.79
C GLU A 198 -2.75 8.84 19.57
N THR A 199 -3.00 7.53 19.76
CA THR A 199 -2.96 6.51 18.71
C THR A 199 -4.35 6.08 18.27
N PHE A 200 -4.40 5.24 17.25
CA PHE A 200 -5.63 4.71 16.68
C PHE A 200 -5.56 3.18 16.64
N CYS A 201 -6.66 2.51 16.97
CA CYS A 201 -6.83 1.08 16.81
C CYS A 201 -7.76 0.84 15.62
N PRO A 202 -7.22 0.40 14.47
CA PRO A 202 -8.04 0.05 13.32
C PRO A 202 -8.65 -1.36 13.54
N MET A 203 -9.84 -1.55 13.02
CA MET A 203 -10.59 -2.82 13.01
C MET A 203 -11.28 -2.91 11.66
N LEU A 204 -10.59 -3.49 10.69
CA LEU A 204 -11.14 -3.76 9.35
C LEU A 204 -11.86 -5.10 9.33
N ASN A 205 -12.96 -5.16 8.56
CA ASN A 205 -13.91 -6.29 8.57
C ASN A 205 -14.27 -6.78 10.00
N PRO A 206 -14.73 -5.90 10.90
CA PRO A 206 -15.04 -6.30 12.26
C PRO A 206 -16.27 -7.23 12.31
N PRO A 207 -16.46 -7.97 13.41
CA PRO A 207 -17.69 -8.74 13.64
C PRO A 207 -18.94 -7.87 13.49
N GLU A 208 -20.00 -8.42 12.88
CA GLU A 208 -21.26 -7.69 12.67
C GLU A 208 -21.89 -7.18 13.97
N ASP A 209 -21.63 -7.83 15.10
CA ASP A 209 -22.16 -7.48 16.42
C ASP A 209 -21.29 -6.46 17.19
N LEU A 210 -20.20 -5.97 16.60
CA LEU A 210 -19.39 -4.88 17.16
C LEU A 210 -20.28 -3.66 17.42
N ILE A 211 -20.29 -3.19 18.67
CA ILE A 211 -21.05 -2.01 19.08
C ILE A 211 -20.18 -0.76 18.87
N LEU A 212 -20.73 0.21 18.15
CA LEU A 212 -20.06 1.48 17.87
C LEU A 212 -20.03 2.39 19.08
N GLU A 213 -18.87 3.00 19.34
CA GLU A 213 -18.65 3.98 20.39
C GLU A 213 -18.77 5.43 19.86
N SER A 214 -18.82 6.43 20.75
CA SER A 214 -19.03 7.83 20.36
C SER A 214 -17.87 8.44 19.57
N GLU A 215 -16.66 7.96 19.82
CA GLU A 215 -15.43 8.44 19.18
C GLU A 215 -15.01 7.56 17.99
N ASP A 216 -15.76 6.50 17.70
CA ASP A 216 -15.46 5.60 16.58
C ASP A 216 -15.58 6.34 15.25
N ARG A 217 -14.64 6.02 14.36
CA ARG A 217 -14.55 6.59 13.03
C ARG A 217 -14.73 5.47 12.02
N LEU A 218 -15.76 5.57 11.19
CA LEU A 218 -16.07 4.57 10.19
C LEU A 218 -15.10 4.71 9.00
N VAL A 219 -14.67 3.58 8.46
CA VAL A 219 -13.77 3.48 7.31
C VAL A 219 -14.58 3.05 6.10
N PHE A 220 -14.43 3.75 4.97
CA PHE A 220 -15.19 3.53 3.75
C PHE A 220 -14.28 3.36 2.55
N LEU A 221 -14.77 2.62 1.56
CA LEU A 221 -14.33 2.68 0.17
C LEU A 221 -15.40 3.44 -0.63
N ALA A 222 -15.03 4.54 -1.28
CA ALA A 222 -15.95 5.35 -2.09
C ALA A 222 -15.19 6.15 -3.16
N GLU A 223 -15.89 6.69 -4.16
CA GLU A 223 -15.26 7.58 -5.16
C GLU A 223 -14.97 8.96 -4.55
N ASP A 224 -16.00 9.60 -3.98
CA ASP A 224 -15.88 10.93 -3.36
C ASP A 224 -16.12 10.91 -1.84
N TYR A 225 -15.59 11.93 -1.15
CA TYR A 225 -15.79 12.12 0.30
C TYR A 225 -17.27 12.26 0.68
N GLU A 226 -18.06 12.93 -0.16
CA GLU A 226 -19.49 13.14 0.00
C GLU A 226 -20.31 11.86 -0.16
N ASP A 227 -19.81 10.87 -0.89
CA ASP A 227 -20.53 9.60 -1.12
C ASP A 227 -20.55 8.69 0.12
N CYS A 228 -19.73 9.02 1.12
CA CYS A 228 -19.76 8.40 2.44
C CYS A 228 -20.90 8.92 3.34
N GLU A 229 -21.77 9.82 2.87
CA GLU A 229 -22.94 10.28 3.64
C GLU A 229 -24.02 9.17 3.74
N PRO A 230 -24.59 8.94 4.93
CA PRO A 230 -25.66 7.97 5.08
C PRO A 230 -26.99 8.46 4.46
N LEU A 231 -27.89 7.52 4.18
CA LEU A 231 -29.27 7.85 3.82
C LEU A 231 -29.97 8.62 4.96
N LYS A 232 -30.53 9.79 4.65
CA LYS A 232 -31.16 10.71 5.64
C LYS A 232 -32.24 10.08 6.52
N ASN A 233 -32.92 9.04 6.03
CA ASN A 233 -33.98 8.31 6.74
C ASN A 233 -33.66 6.82 6.81
N TYR A 234 -32.38 6.45 6.96
CA TYR A 234 -32.01 5.05 7.09
C TYR A 234 -32.74 4.43 8.28
N GLN A 235 -33.50 3.38 8.02
CA GLN A 235 -34.08 2.54 9.06
C GLN A 235 -33.24 1.29 9.18
N ILE A 236 -32.91 0.93 10.43
CA ILE A 236 -32.22 -0.31 10.71
C ILE A 236 -33.17 -1.45 10.36
N GLU A 237 -32.95 -2.04 9.20
CA GLU A 237 -33.51 -3.34 8.89
C GLU A 237 -32.69 -4.34 9.71
N GLY A 238 -33.30 -4.94 10.74
CA GLY A 238 -32.66 -5.97 11.54
C GLY A 238 -32.42 -7.23 10.70
N ILE A 239 -31.42 -7.19 9.83
CA ILE A 239 -31.07 -8.29 8.93
C ILE A 239 -30.32 -9.33 9.76
N SER A 240 -31.06 -10.30 10.30
CA SER A 240 -30.44 -11.49 10.90
C SER A 240 -29.89 -12.38 9.79
N ARG A 241 -28.63 -12.19 9.41
CA ARG A 241 -27.95 -13.07 8.44
C ARG A 241 -27.63 -14.40 9.11
N LYS A 242 -27.99 -15.52 8.47
CA LYS A 242 -27.52 -16.84 8.90
C LYS A 242 -26.13 -17.05 8.32
N PHE A 243 -25.12 -17.02 9.18
CA PHE A 243 -23.76 -17.35 8.80
C PHE A 243 -23.73 -18.75 8.16
N GLN A 244 -23.18 -18.83 6.95
CA GLN A 244 -22.93 -20.09 6.28
C GLN A 244 -21.46 -20.45 6.45
N GLU A 245 -21.19 -21.48 7.27
CA GLU A 245 -19.86 -22.09 7.28
C GLU A 245 -19.55 -22.66 5.90
N MET A 246 -18.52 -22.12 5.28
CA MET A 246 -17.97 -22.67 4.05
C MET A 246 -17.17 -23.94 4.37
N PRO A 247 -17.21 -24.98 3.51
CA PRO A 247 -16.20 -26.02 3.52
C PRO A 247 -14.85 -25.38 3.15
N TYR A 248 -14.14 -24.89 4.16
CA TYR A 248 -12.79 -24.39 3.97
C TYR A 248 -11.89 -25.56 3.57
N VAL A 249 -11.31 -25.50 2.37
CA VAL A 249 -10.31 -26.49 1.94
C VAL A 249 -9.08 -26.32 2.83
N ARG A 250 -9.04 -27.09 3.92
CA ARG A 250 -7.89 -27.19 4.81
C ARG A 250 -6.72 -27.81 4.04
N GLY A 251 -5.84 -26.97 3.54
CA GLY A 251 -4.53 -27.36 3.03
C GLY A 251 -3.59 -26.18 3.16
N ARG A 252 -2.36 -26.42 3.63
CA ARG A 252 -1.29 -25.43 3.44
C ARG A 252 -0.98 -25.38 1.96
N SER A 253 -1.21 -24.24 1.31
CA SER A 253 -0.72 -24.04 -0.05
C SER A 253 0.80 -23.97 0.00
N LYS A 254 1.43 -24.68 -0.93
CA LYS A 254 2.86 -24.59 -1.17
C LYS A 254 3.04 -23.72 -2.41
N ARG A 255 3.83 -22.66 -2.30
CA ARG A 255 4.07 -21.70 -3.39
C ARG A 255 5.56 -21.65 -3.71
N ARG A 256 5.90 -21.81 -4.99
CA ARG A 256 7.26 -21.71 -5.51
C ARG A 256 7.47 -20.33 -6.12
N ILE A 257 8.49 -19.64 -5.67
CA ILE A 257 8.80 -18.26 -6.07
C ILE A 257 10.23 -18.21 -6.57
N LEU A 258 10.44 -17.54 -7.69
CA LEU A 258 11.77 -17.18 -8.18
C LEU A 258 11.97 -15.67 -7.98
N ILE A 259 12.96 -15.28 -7.18
CA ILE A 259 13.37 -13.88 -7.05
C ILE A 259 14.59 -13.64 -7.96
N LEU A 260 14.48 -12.64 -8.83
CA LEU A 260 15.52 -12.17 -9.74
C LEU A 260 16.06 -10.85 -9.20
N GLY A 261 17.30 -10.87 -8.70
CA GLY A 261 17.94 -9.74 -8.05
C GLY A 261 18.05 -9.91 -6.54
N TRP A 262 18.80 -9.01 -5.90
CA TRP A 262 18.87 -8.91 -4.45
C TRP A 262 19.15 -7.46 -4.05
N ASN A 263 18.23 -6.91 -3.28
CA ASN A 263 18.27 -5.60 -2.64
C ASN A 263 17.74 -5.73 -1.21
N HIS A 264 17.71 -4.64 -0.45
CA HIS A 264 17.18 -4.62 0.92
C HIS A 264 15.76 -5.23 1.05
N LYS A 265 14.89 -5.06 0.03
CA LYS A 265 13.51 -5.58 0.02
C LYS A 265 13.47 -7.10 -0.04
N ALA A 266 14.47 -7.76 -0.64
CA ALA A 266 14.47 -9.21 -0.80
C ALA A 266 14.41 -9.92 0.55
N ALA A 267 15.22 -9.50 1.51
CA ALA A 267 15.21 -10.07 2.86
C ALA A 267 13.89 -9.76 3.60
N ASP A 268 13.37 -8.53 3.48
CA ASP A 268 12.11 -8.15 4.13
C ASP A 268 10.90 -8.89 3.53
N LEU A 269 10.91 -9.16 2.22
CA LEU A 269 9.91 -9.97 1.56
C LEU A 269 9.92 -11.43 2.07
N LEU A 270 11.10 -12.02 2.30
CA LEU A 270 11.23 -13.33 2.93
C LEU A 270 10.65 -13.34 4.35
N LYS A 271 10.85 -12.25 5.10
CA LYS A 271 10.28 -12.06 6.44
C LYS A 271 8.75 -12.01 6.40
N GLU A 272 8.17 -11.31 5.43
CA GLU A 272 6.71 -11.28 5.24
C GLU A 272 6.14 -12.64 4.83
N PHE A 273 6.81 -13.40 3.96
CA PHE A 273 6.43 -14.79 3.68
C PHE A 273 6.47 -15.68 4.92
N GLY A 274 7.46 -15.50 5.80
CA GLY A 274 7.56 -16.23 7.06
C GLY A 274 6.40 -15.96 8.03
N ARG A 275 5.75 -14.79 7.93
CA ARG A 275 4.59 -14.41 8.75
C ARG A 275 3.28 -15.09 8.34
N GLN A 276 3.21 -15.62 7.12
CA GLN A 276 2.00 -16.25 6.59
C GLN A 276 1.80 -17.64 7.20
N VAL A 277 0.87 -17.76 8.15
CA VAL A 277 0.67 -18.98 8.95
C VAL A 277 0.09 -20.14 8.13
N ARG A 278 -0.63 -19.84 7.05
CA ARG A 278 -1.38 -20.80 6.25
C ARG A 278 -0.64 -21.29 5.01
N GLU A 279 0.52 -20.73 4.69
CA GLU A 279 1.29 -21.06 3.47
C GLU A 279 2.70 -21.59 3.78
N GLN A 280 3.31 -22.22 2.78
CA GLN A 280 4.74 -22.57 2.75
C GLN A 280 5.35 -22.08 1.45
N PHE A 281 6.53 -21.49 1.53
CA PHE A 281 7.21 -20.86 0.40
C PHE A 281 8.52 -21.58 0.10
N GLU A 282 8.72 -21.93 -1.17
CA GLU A 282 10.01 -22.33 -1.70
C GLU A 282 10.52 -21.20 -2.58
N VAL A 283 11.57 -20.52 -2.13
CA VAL A 283 12.10 -19.33 -2.79
C VAL A 283 13.47 -19.66 -3.38
N ALA A 284 13.58 -19.59 -4.70
CA ALA A 284 14.85 -19.61 -5.39
C ALA A 284 15.29 -18.16 -5.68
N VAL A 285 16.56 -17.84 -5.45
CA VAL A 285 17.08 -16.48 -5.65
C VAL A 285 18.26 -16.50 -6.62
N LEU A 286 18.12 -15.87 -7.79
CA LEU A 286 19.21 -15.62 -8.73
C LEU A 286 19.70 -14.18 -8.58
N SER A 287 20.97 -14.01 -8.20
CA SER A 287 21.56 -12.68 -8.03
C SER A 287 23.08 -12.69 -8.19
N LEU A 288 23.65 -11.53 -8.53
CA LEU A 288 25.11 -11.30 -8.52
C LEU A 288 25.66 -11.21 -7.09
N VAL A 289 24.80 -10.94 -6.10
CA VAL A 289 25.21 -10.84 -4.70
C VAL A 289 25.63 -12.23 -4.18
N PRO A 290 26.82 -12.36 -3.58
CA PRO A 290 27.28 -13.63 -3.02
C PRO A 290 26.26 -14.22 -2.05
N SER A 291 26.04 -15.53 -2.14
CA SER A 291 25.14 -16.30 -1.26
C SER A 291 25.43 -16.05 0.22
N ALA A 292 26.70 -16.09 0.62
CA ALA A 292 27.13 -15.82 2.00
C ALA A 292 26.71 -14.42 2.52
N GLN A 293 26.72 -13.39 1.66
CA GLN A 293 26.28 -12.05 2.07
C GLN A 293 24.76 -11.99 2.26
N ARG A 294 24.01 -12.67 1.39
CA ARG A 294 22.54 -12.77 1.49
C ARG A 294 22.12 -13.53 2.73
N GLU A 295 22.78 -14.65 3.02
CA GLU A 295 22.54 -15.46 4.22
C GLU A 295 22.86 -14.68 5.50
N ALA A 296 23.97 -13.93 5.52
CA ALA A 296 24.31 -13.06 6.64
C ALA A 296 23.27 -11.97 6.89
N GLU A 297 22.71 -11.36 5.83
CA GLU A 297 21.64 -10.36 5.95
C GLU A 297 20.35 -10.97 6.52
N ILE A 298 19.96 -12.16 6.03
CA ILE A 298 18.80 -12.91 6.54
C ILE A 298 18.98 -13.23 8.04
N GLU A 299 20.17 -13.70 8.43
CA GLU A 299 20.49 -14.04 9.82
C GLU A 299 20.48 -12.80 10.71
N GLN A 300 21.10 -11.71 10.25
CA GLN A 300 21.14 -10.44 10.98
C GLN A 300 19.73 -9.89 11.26
N LYS A 301 18.81 -10.02 10.31
CA LYS A 301 17.40 -9.61 10.47
C LYS A 301 16.56 -10.59 11.31
N GLY A 302 17.13 -11.73 11.72
CA GLY A 302 16.46 -12.72 12.57
C GLY A 302 15.21 -13.32 11.92
N ILE A 303 15.24 -13.55 10.61
CA ILE A 303 14.07 -13.99 9.84
C ILE A 303 13.70 -15.44 10.22
N ASP A 304 12.44 -15.67 10.62
CA ASP A 304 11.93 -17.01 10.89
C ASP A 304 11.62 -17.75 9.58
N LEU A 305 12.56 -18.60 9.16
CA LEU A 305 12.47 -19.39 7.94
C LEU A 305 11.74 -20.73 8.11
N ARG A 306 11.04 -20.99 9.23
CA ARG A 306 10.31 -22.26 9.44
C ARG A 306 9.33 -22.61 8.31
N ARG A 307 8.84 -21.61 7.58
CA ARG A 307 7.86 -21.74 6.49
C ARG A 307 8.43 -21.35 5.13
N VAL A 308 9.69 -20.93 5.07
CA VAL A 308 10.33 -20.37 3.88
C VAL A 308 11.64 -21.11 3.64
N VAL A 309 11.70 -21.90 2.58
CA VAL A 309 12.93 -22.59 2.17
C VAL A 309 13.59 -21.76 1.08
N VAL A 310 14.78 -21.23 1.37
CA VAL A 310 15.53 -20.38 0.43
C VAL A 310 16.65 -21.16 -0.22
N THR A 311 16.76 -21.08 -1.55
CA THR A 311 17.88 -21.63 -2.33
C THR A 311 18.56 -20.51 -3.10
N HIS A 312 19.84 -20.30 -2.83
CA HIS A 312 20.64 -19.26 -3.47
C HIS A 312 21.35 -19.79 -4.72
N ARG A 313 21.30 -18.99 -5.79
CA ARG A 313 22.12 -19.14 -6.99
C ARG A 313 22.83 -17.84 -7.28
N GLU A 314 24.11 -17.94 -7.59
CA GLU A 314 24.93 -16.80 -7.99
C GLU A 314 24.98 -16.75 -9.52
N GLY A 315 24.66 -15.59 -10.08
CA GLY A 315 24.63 -15.42 -11.52
C GLY A 315 23.97 -14.12 -11.94
N GLU A 316 24.29 -13.69 -13.14
CA GLU A 316 23.70 -12.50 -13.73
C GLU A 316 22.26 -12.77 -14.19
N THR A 317 21.33 -11.89 -13.80
CA THR A 317 19.90 -11.98 -14.11
C THR A 317 19.56 -11.65 -15.56
N THR A 318 20.42 -10.89 -16.25
CA THR A 318 20.30 -10.56 -17.67
C THR A 318 20.86 -11.67 -18.58
N SER A 319 21.50 -12.70 -18.01
CA SER A 319 22.04 -13.82 -18.77
C SER A 319 20.97 -14.86 -19.09
N LEU A 320 20.78 -15.10 -20.39
CA LEU A 320 19.85 -16.10 -20.91
C LEU A 320 20.17 -17.52 -20.41
N SER A 321 21.45 -17.89 -20.33
CA SER A 321 21.85 -19.22 -19.86
C SER A 321 21.49 -19.44 -18.39
N ASN A 322 21.77 -18.44 -17.54
CA ASN A 322 21.46 -18.51 -16.11
C ASN A 322 19.95 -18.61 -15.90
N LEU A 323 19.15 -17.81 -16.61
CA LEU A 323 17.69 -17.88 -16.51
C LEU A 323 17.13 -19.22 -17.01
N ARG A 324 17.67 -19.79 -18.09
CA ARG A 324 17.27 -21.13 -18.56
C ARG A 324 17.55 -22.22 -17.52
N GLU A 325 18.69 -22.15 -16.83
CA GLU A 325 19.03 -23.10 -15.76
C GLU A 325 18.06 -23.02 -14.57
N MET A 326 17.55 -21.83 -14.26
CA MET A 326 16.57 -21.64 -13.20
C MET A 326 15.20 -22.26 -13.53
N LYS A 327 14.88 -22.47 -14.81
CA LYS A 327 13.60 -23.01 -15.31
C LYS A 327 12.39 -22.22 -14.80
N PRO A 328 12.25 -20.93 -15.17
CA PRO A 328 11.24 -20.02 -14.63
C PRO A 328 9.79 -20.50 -14.81
N GLY A 329 9.48 -21.28 -15.87
CA GLY A 329 8.15 -21.89 -16.06
C GLY A 329 7.74 -22.90 -14.99
N GLY A 330 8.67 -23.31 -14.10
CA GLY A 330 8.40 -24.21 -12.99
C GLY A 330 7.99 -23.53 -11.69
N TYR A 331 7.91 -22.20 -11.63
CA TYR A 331 7.48 -21.46 -10.43
C TYR A 331 6.04 -20.99 -10.58
N ASP A 332 5.38 -20.72 -9.46
CA ASP A 332 4.05 -20.11 -9.47
C ASP A 332 4.18 -18.59 -9.68
N ASN A 333 5.24 -17.99 -9.13
CA ASN A 333 5.51 -16.55 -9.23
C ASN A 333 6.99 -16.26 -9.52
N VAL A 334 7.26 -15.20 -10.27
CA VAL A 334 8.59 -14.62 -10.46
C VAL A 334 8.55 -13.17 -9.98
N VAL A 335 9.47 -12.78 -9.10
CA VAL A 335 9.60 -11.41 -8.59
C VAL A 335 10.90 -10.82 -9.14
N ILE A 336 10.81 -9.69 -9.85
CA ILE A 336 11.97 -8.95 -10.35
C ILE A 336 12.18 -7.74 -9.46
N LEU A 337 13.32 -7.70 -8.78
CA LEU A 337 13.70 -6.60 -7.89
C LEU A 337 14.75 -5.73 -8.55
N GLY A 338 14.59 -4.41 -8.45
CA GLY A 338 15.58 -3.42 -8.86
C GLY A 338 16.93 -3.65 -8.17
N SER A 339 18.01 -3.23 -8.83
CA SER A 339 19.37 -3.44 -8.33
C SER A 339 19.83 -2.26 -7.48
N ASP A 340 20.15 -2.48 -6.20
CA ASP A 340 20.75 -1.46 -5.31
C ASP A 340 22.24 -1.17 -5.64
N TRP A 341 22.82 -1.87 -6.62
CA TRP A 341 24.23 -1.77 -7.03
C TRP A 341 24.53 -0.62 -7.98
N VAL A 342 23.50 0.16 -8.30
CA VAL A 342 23.46 1.09 -9.43
C VAL A 342 23.28 2.50 -8.88
N GLU A 343 23.97 3.47 -9.47
CA GLU A 343 24.05 4.83 -8.93
C GLU A 343 22.77 5.66 -9.17
N THR A 344 21.95 5.28 -10.15
CA THR A 344 20.75 6.03 -10.54
C THR A 344 19.50 5.16 -10.65
N GLN A 345 18.34 5.79 -10.49
CA GLN A 345 17.03 5.16 -10.68
C GLN A 345 16.87 4.63 -12.12
N GLU A 346 17.25 5.44 -13.12
CA GLU A 346 17.14 5.12 -14.55
C GLU A 346 17.90 3.83 -14.91
N GLU A 347 19.14 3.68 -14.42
CA GLU A 347 19.94 2.49 -14.70
C GLU A 347 19.39 1.24 -13.99
N SER A 348 18.80 1.39 -12.79
CA SER A 348 18.17 0.28 -12.08
C SER A 348 16.94 -0.24 -12.84
N ASP A 349 16.06 0.66 -13.28
CA ASP A 349 14.87 0.31 -14.06
C ASP A 349 15.24 -0.24 -15.44
N ALA A 350 16.24 0.33 -16.12
CA ALA A 350 16.74 -0.21 -17.40
C ALA A 350 17.17 -1.67 -17.27
N ARG A 351 17.85 -2.02 -16.17
CA ARG A 351 18.24 -3.40 -15.89
C ARG A 351 17.02 -4.28 -15.62
N THR A 352 16.05 -3.82 -14.84
CA THR A 352 14.80 -4.54 -14.58
C THR A 352 14.05 -4.86 -15.88
N ILE A 353 13.96 -3.89 -16.80
CA ILE A 353 13.36 -4.07 -18.14
C ILE A 353 14.11 -5.15 -18.92
N VAL A 354 15.45 -5.12 -18.94
CA VAL A 354 16.26 -6.15 -19.64
C VAL A 354 16.03 -7.54 -19.04
N VAL A 355 15.98 -7.67 -17.71
CA VAL A 355 15.70 -8.95 -17.04
C VAL A 355 14.33 -9.48 -17.43
N HIS A 356 13.30 -8.63 -17.47
CA HIS A 356 11.96 -9.01 -17.91
C HIS A 356 11.94 -9.50 -19.36
N LEU A 357 12.61 -8.80 -20.28
CA LEU A 357 12.71 -9.22 -21.68
C LEU A 357 13.38 -10.58 -21.85
N VAL A 358 14.47 -10.85 -21.12
CA VAL A 358 15.15 -12.15 -21.16
C VAL A 358 14.29 -13.24 -20.55
N LEU A 359 13.63 -12.96 -19.42
CA LEU A 359 12.69 -13.87 -18.78
C LEU A 359 11.55 -14.27 -19.74
N ARG A 360 10.95 -13.28 -20.43
CA ARG A 360 9.87 -13.51 -21.39
C ARG A 360 10.33 -14.42 -22.53
N ASN A 361 11.53 -14.19 -23.07
CA ASN A 361 12.12 -15.05 -24.09
C ASN A 361 12.24 -16.53 -23.62
N VAL A 362 12.72 -16.76 -22.39
CA VAL A 362 12.81 -18.13 -21.81
C VAL A 362 11.42 -18.75 -21.60
N LEU A 363 10.43 -17.95 -21.21
CA LEU A 363 9.06 -18.43 -20.97
C LEU A 363 8.31 -18.74 -22.27
N GLU A 364 8.55 -17.99 -23.36
CA GLU A 364 7.98 -18.28 -24.68
C GLU A 364 8.46 -19.61 -25.25
N GLU A 365 9.70 -20.02 -24.95
CA GLU A 365 10.25 -21.34 -25.31
C GLU A 365 9.60 -22.50 -24.52
N SER A 366 8.93 -22.21 -23.40
CA SER A 366 8.41 -23.19 -22.45
C SER A 366 6.88 -23.34 -22.57
N SER A 367 6.40 -24.40 -23.22
CA SER A 367 4.98 -24.59 -23.58
C SER A 367 4.04 -25.07 -22.45
N THR A 368 4.49 -25.14 -21.20
CA THR A 368 3.79 -25.90 -20.14
C THR A 368 3.09 -25.04 -19.08
N HIS A 369 3.68 -23.92 -18.66
CA HIS A 369 3.10 -23.03 -17.65
C HIS A 369 3.80 -21.66 -17.68
N LYS A 370 3.03 -20.59 -17.50
CA LYS A 370 3.55 -19.23 -17.34
C LYS A 370 3.34 -18.78 -15.88
N PRO A 371 4.42 -18.44 -15.16
CA PRO A 371 4.31 -17.90 -13.81
C PRO A 371 3.69 -16.50 -13.86
N LYS A 372 3.12 -16.06 -12.73
CA LYS A 372 2.77 -14.65 -12.53
C LYS A 372 4.02 -13.85 -12.20
N ILE A 373 4.22 -12.72 -12.87
CA ILE A 373 5.43 -11.92 -12.76
C ILE A 373 5.09 -10.64 -12.00
N LEU A 374 5.84 -10.35 -10.94
CA LEU A 374 5.76 -9.09 -10.22
C LEU A 374 7.05 -8.32 -10.44
N VAL A 375 6.95 -7.07 -10.87
CA VAL A 375 8.08 -6.19 -11.16
C VAL A 375 8.04 -4.98 -10.23
N ASP A 376 9.16 -4.71 -9.56
CA ASP A 376 9.38 -3.47 -8.81
C ASP A 376 10.07 -2.44 -9.71
N LEU A 377 9.45 -1.27 -9.87
CA LEU A 377 10.00 -0.13 -10.61
C LEU A 377 10.10 1.10 -9.72
N LEU A 378 11.03 1.97 -10.09
CA LEU A 378 11.22 3.28 -9.45
C LEU A 378 10.50 4.38 -10.22
N ASP A 379 10.45 4.30 -11.56
CA ASP A 379 9.84 5.28 -12.45
C ASP A 379 8.55 4.75 -13.11
N SER A 380 7.49 5.55 -13.02
CA SER A 380 6.20 5.25 -13.66
C SER A 380 6.24 5.32 -15.19
N ASP A 381 7.17 6.08 -15.77
CA ASP A 381 7.26 6.23 -17.23
C ASP A 381 7.64 4.90 -17.93
N ASN A 382 8.23 3.98 -17.17
CA ASN A 382 8.63 2.66 -17.66
C ASN A 382 7.50 1.61 -17.64
N VAL A 383 6.33 1.90 -17.03
CA VAL A 383 5.23 0.92 -16.90
C VAL A 383 4.74 0.40 -18.26
N ALA A 384 4.70 1.26 -19.27
CA ALA A 384 4.27 0.90 -20.62
C ALA A 384 5.19 -0.13 -21.32
N LEU A 385 6.35 -0.44 -20.73
CA LEU A 385 7.26 -1.47 -21.25
C LEU A 385 6.87 -2.88 -20.78
N PHE A 386 5.86 -3.01 -19.92
CA PHE A 386 5.44 -4.26 -19.27
C PHE A 386 3.99 -4.69 -19.59
N GLU A 387 3.46 -4.35 -20.77
CA GLU A 387 2.05 -4.54 -21.19
C GLU A 387 1.55 -6.01 -21.33
N ASP A 388 2.21 -6.98 -20.71
CA ASP A 388 1.82 -8.39 -20.77
C ASP A 388 0.83 -8.76 -19.63
N TYR A 389 -0.27 -9.48 -19.92
CA TYR A 389 -1.31 -9.88 -18.95
C TYR A 389 -0.81 -10.66 -17.71
N ASP A 390 0.37 -11.28 -17.80
CA ASP A 390 0.96 -12.05 -16.71
C ASP A 390 1.96 -11.23 -15.86
N THR A 391 2.15 -9.95 -16.19
CA THR A 391 3.09 -9.06 -15.49
C THR A 391 2.33 -7.97 -14.74
N GLU A 392 2.58 -7.90 -13.43
CA GLU A 392 2.15 -6.82 -12.57
C GLU A 392 3.33 -5.94 -12.20
N VAL A 393 3.08 -4.65 -12.11
CA VAL A 393 4.11 -3.64 -11.82
C VAL A 393 3.73 -2.88 -10.57
N LEU A 394 4.67 -2.77 -9.64
CA LEU A 394 4.56 -1.87 -8.48
C LEU A 394 5.58 -0.74 -8.67
N ILE A 395 5.09 0.50 -8.60
CA ILE A 395 5.94 1.69 -8.56
C ILE A 395 6.11 2.07 -7.10
N THR A 396 7.13 1.52 -6.47
CA THR A 396 7.35 1.63 -5.02
C THR A 396 7.36 3.09 -4.52
N PRO A 397 8.07 4.03 -5.15
CA PRO A 397 8.07 5.44 -4.70
C PRO A 397 6.71 6.13 -4.81
N MET A 398 5.90 5.73 -5.79
CA MET A 398 4.56 6.30 -6.01
C MET A 398 3.60 5.86 -4.90
N ILE A 399 3.64 4.57 -4.52
CA ILE A 399 2.85 4.02 -3.41
C ILE A 399 3.15 4.77 -2.11
N ALA A 400 4.44 4.95 -1.78
CA ALA A 400 4.84 5.69 -0.59
C ALA A 400 4.36 7.15 -0.63
N SER A 401 4.55 7.83 -1.76
CA SER A 401 4.12 9.23 -1.95
C SER A 401 2.61 9.41 -1.78
N GLN A 402 1.82 8.50 -2.34
CA GLN A 402 0.37 8.49 -2.22
C GLN A 402 -0.08 8.32 -0.77
N VAL A 403 0.47 7.33 -0.06
CA VAL A 403 0.15 7.09 1.35
C VAL A 403 0.52 8.29 2.22
N LEU A 404 1.72 8.86 2.05
CA LEU A 404 2.15 10.05 2.78
C LEU A 404 1.20 11.23 2.57
N ALA A 405 0.76 11.47 1.34
CA ALA A 405 -0.17 12.54 1.01
C ALA A 405 -1.54 12.32 1.68
N GLN A 406 -2.07 11.11 1.63
CA GLN A 406 -3.33 10.76 2.25
C GLN A 406 -3.27 10.87 3.79
N VAL A 407 -2.21 10.36 4.41
CA VAL A 407 -1.99 10.46 5.86
C VAL A 407 -1.82 11.92 6.31
N ALA A 408 -1.20 12.77 5.49
CA ALA A 408 -1.10 14.20 5.76
C ALA A 408 -2.46 14.91 5.74
N LEU A 409 -3.44 14.40 4.98
CA LEU A 409 -4.81 14.87 5.00
C LEU A 409 -5.60 14.32 6.20
N ARG A 410 -5.42 13.01 6.50
CA ARG A 410 -6.12 12.28 7.56
C ARG A 410 -5.21 11.24 8.22
N ARG A 411 -4.81 11.53 9.46
CA ARG A 411 -3.90 10.70 10.27
C ARG A 411 -4.35 9.25 10.43
N GLU A 412 -5.66 9.05 10.53
CA GLU A 412 -6.26 7.75 10.80
C GLU A 412 -5.97 6.75 9.67
N LEU A 413 -5.73 7.25 8.45
CA LEU A 413 -5.42 6.40 7.30
C LEU A 413 -4.11 5.64 7.48
N ASN A 414 -3.18 6.14 8.30
CA ASN A 414 -1.90 5.46 8.52
C ASN A 414 -2.12 4.06 9.11
N VAL A 415 -2.89 3.97 10.20
CA VAL A 415 -3.18 2.68 10.84
C VAL A 415 -4.10 1.80 10.00
N VAL A 416 -5.00 2.40 9.19
CA VAL A 416 -5.87 1.64 8.28
C VAL A 416 -5.05 0.93 7.22
N TYR A 417 -4.10 1.62 6.60
CA TYR A 417 -3.20 0.99 5.64
C TYR A 417 -2.25 0.00 6.30
N GLU A 418 -1.72 0.32 7.48
CA GLU A 418 -0.89 -0.65 8.23
C GLU A 418 -1.63 -1.96 8.50
N GLU A 419 -2.93 -1.92 8.83
CA GLU A 419 -3.77 -3.11 9.03
C GLU A 419 -4.06 -3.82 7.69
N LEU A 420 -4.50 -3.07 6.66
CA LEU A 420 -4.88 -3.63 5.35
C LEU A 420 -3.74 -4.39 4.67
N PHE A 421 -2.51 -3.92 4.85
CA PHE A 421 -1.33 -4.54 4.24
C PHE A 421 -0.60 -5.51 5.18
N ALA A 422 -0.89 -5.53 6.49
CA ALA A 422 -0.24 -6.44 7.42
C ALA A 422 -0.54 -7.92 7.14
N ALA A 423 0.40 -8.78 7.51
CA ALA A 423 0.14 -10.22 7.64
C ALA A 423 -0.65 -10.49 8.93
N GLY A 424 -1.73 -11.28 8.86
CA GLY A 424 -2.52 -11.70 10.03
C GLY A 424 -3.51 -10.65 10.55
N GLY A 425 -4.35 -10.14 9.64
CA GLY A 425 -5.41 -9.17 9.92
C GLY A 425 -6.39 -9.12 8.75
N ALA A 426 -6.84 -7.92 8.38
CA ALA A 426 -7.70 -7.75 7.23
C ALA A 426 -6.90 -7.87 5.92
N GLU A 427 -7.37 -8.69 4.99
CA GLU A 427 -6.71 -8.94 3.70
C GLU A 427 -7.72 -8.78 2.55
N ILE A 428 -7.28 -8.15 1.46
CA ILE A 428 -8.04 -8.16 0.20
C ILE A 428 -7.65 -9.42 -0.57
N CYS A 429 -8.63 -10.25 -0.93
CA CYS A 429 -8.39 -11.42 -1.76
C CYS A 429 -9.43 -11.57 -2.87
N PHE A 430 -9.09 -12.41 -3.85
CA PHE A 430 -9.98 -12.80 -4.93
C PHE A 430 -10.62 -14.15 -4.62
N ARG A 431 -11.95 -14.19 -4.57
CA ARG A 431 -12.73 -15.42 -4.41
C ARG A 431 -13.38 -15.79 -5.72
N ARG A 432 -13.32 -17.06 -6.12
CA ARG A 432 -13.94 -17.49 -7.37
C ARG A 432 -15.46 -17.34 -7.25
N VAL A 433 -16.10 -16.84 -8.30
CA VAL A 433 -17.56 -16.72 -8.34
C VAL A 433 -18.24 -18.10 -8.19
N SER A 434 -17.58 -19.16 -8.65
CA SER A 434 -18.03 -20.55 -8.46
C SER A 434 -18.07 -20.98 -6.98
N ASP A 435 -17.22 -20.41 -6.11
CA ASP A 435 -17.26 -20.66 -4.67
C ASP A 435 -18.56 -20.15 -4.05
N TYR A 436 -19.23 -19.20 -4.69
CA TYR A 436 -20.53 -18.65 -4.30
C TYR A 436 -21.71 -19.34 -4.98
N GLY A 437 -21.48 -20.25 -5.92
CA GLY A 437 -22.53 -20.98 -6.64
C GLY A 437 -23.33 -20.13 -7.63
N ILE A 438 -22.78 -18.98 -8.05
CA ILE A 438 -23.46 -17.97 -8.90
C ILE A 438 -22.85 -17.86 -10.30
N ALA A 439 -21.94 -18.75 -10.67
CA ALA A 439 -21.40 -18.80 -12.02
C ALA A 439 -22.53 -19.01 -13.04
N GLY A 440 -22.55 -18.19 -14.10
CA GLY A 440 -23.56 -18.19 -15.15
C GLY A 440 -24.91 -17.59 -14.75
N GLN A 441 -25.04 -17.02 -13.56
CA GLN A 441 -26.25 -16.33 -13.11
C GLN A 441 -26.11 -14.82 -13.31
N ASN A 442 -27.25 -14.16 -13.51
CA ASN A 442 -27.31 -12.70 -13.52
C ASN A 442 -27.61 -12.21 -12.10
N VAL A 443 -26.62 -11.59 -11.46
CA VAL A 443 -26.67 -11.17 -10.05
C VAL A 443 -26.30 -9.69 -9.93
N SER A 444 -26.97 -8.97 -9.04
CA SER A 444 -26.59 -7.57 -8.75
C SER A 444 -25.46 -7.51 -7.72
N PHE A 445 -24.71 -6.41 -7.71
CA PHE A 445 -23.67 -6.23 -6.69
C PHE A 445 -24.23 -6.20 -5.27
N GLY A 446 -25.45 -5.66 -5.07
CA GLY A 446 -26.14 -5.73 -3.78
C GLY A 446 -26.35 -7.17 -3.29
N GLN A 447 -26.73 -8.09 -4.19
CA GLN A 447 -26.84 -9.52 -3.86
C GLN A 447 -25.48 -10.13 -3.52
N LEU A 448 -24.42 -9.75 -4.24
CA LEU A 448 -23.05 -10.18 -3.94
C LEU A 448 -22.61 -9.73 -2.54
N LYS A 449 -22.90 -8.48 -2.16
CA LYS A 449 -22.64 -7.97 -0.80
C LYS A 449 -23.34 -8.79 0.27
N GLU A 450 -24.62 -9.15 0.06
CA GLU A 450 -25.37 -9.99 0.99
C GLU A 450 -24.78 -11.41 1.12
N MET A 451 -24.37 -11.99 -0.01
CA MET A 451 -23.75 -13.33 -0.04
C MET A 451 -22.39 -13.36 0.66
N SER A 452 -21.53 -12.36 0.43
CA SER A 452 -20.24 -12.23 1.13
C SER A 452 -20.44 -11.99 2.62
N ALA A 453 -21.39 -11.14 3.00
CA ALA A 453 -21.68 -10.89 4.41
C ALA A 453 -22.11 -12.16 5.16
N CYS A 454 -22.88 -13.06 4.51
CA CYS A 454 -23.22 -14.36 5.09
C CYS A 454 -22.00 -15.28 5.34
N ARG A 455 -20.83 -14.93 4.80
CA ARG A 455 -19.54 -15.61 4.99
C ARG A 455 -18.59 -14.82 5.91
N GLY A 456 -19.02 -13.69 6.45
CA GLY A 456 -18.17 -12.79 7.24
C GLY A 456 -17.13 -12.05 6.40
N GLU A 457 -17.41 -11.86 5.10
CA GLU A 457 -16.55 -11.16 4.16
C GLU A 457 -17.27 -9.86 3.71
N ILE A 458 -16.51 -8.81 3.40
CA ILE A 458 -17.05 -7.57 2.81
C ILE A 458 -16.74 -7.58 1.31
N ALA A 459 -17.76 -7.60 0.46
CA ALA A 459 -17.57 -7.47 -0.98
C ALA A 459 -17.13 -6.05 -1.33
N LEU A 460 -15.97 -5.94 -1.99
CA LEU A 460 -15.36 -4.68 -2.43
C LEU A 460 -15.63 -4.38 -3.90
N GLY A 461 -15.76 -5.41 -4.73
CA GLY A 461 -15.84 -5.25 -6.17
C GLY A 461 -15.78 -6.56 -6.93
N ILE A 462 -15.60 -6.48 -8.24
CA ILE A 462 -15.59 -7.63 -9.16
C ILE A 462 -14.34 -7.56 -10.03
N ARG A 463 -13.76 -8.74 -10.32
CA ARG A 463 -12.74 -8.90 -11.34
C ARG A 463 -13.27 -9.74 -12.50
N GLN A 464 -13.36 -9.13 -13.68
CA GLN A 464 -13.85 -9.77 -14.89
C GLN A 464 -12.95 -9.44 -16.08
N ASN A 465 -12.59 -10.46 -16.87
CA ASN A 465 -11.71 -10.33 -18.05
C ASN A 465 -10.36 -9.63 -17.75
N GLY A 466 -9.83 -9.77 -16.53
CA GLY A 466 -8.60 -9.10 -16.07
C GLY A 466 -8.80 -7.65 -15.62
N GLY A 467 -9.96 -7.05 -15.86
CA GLY A 467 -10.33 -5.75 -15.32
C GLY A 467 -10.83 -5.84 -13.88
N VAL A 468 -10.51 -4.84 -13.07
CA VAL A 468 -10.97 -4.67 -11.69
C VAL A 468 -11.99 -3.53 -11.67
N ALA A 469 -13.11 -3.75 -10.99
CA ALA A 469 -14.11 -2.73 -10.73
C ALA A 469 -14.44 -2.73 -9.23
N LEU A 470 -14.02 -1.67 -8.52
CA LEU A 470 -14.32 -1.48 -7.11
C LEU A 470 -15.60 -0.66 -6.93
N ASN A 471 -16.32 -0.93 -5.84
CA ASN A 471 -17.55 -0.24 -5.43
C ASN A 471 -18.53 0.04 -6.60
N PRO A 472 -18.88 -0.98 -7.41
CA PRO A 472 -19.85 -0.78 -8.47
C PRO A 472 -21.24 -0.47 -7.90
N ALA A 473 -22.11 0.07 -8.74
CA ALA A 473 -23.47 0.41 -8.33
C ALA A 473 -24.21 -0.85 -7.83
N HIS A 474 -24.94 -0.72 -6.72
CA HIS A 474 -25.56 -1.86 -6.05
C HIS A 474 -26.60 -2.60 -6.91
N ASP A 475 -27.26 -1.88 -7.81
CA ASP A 475 -28.26 -2.40 -8.74
C ASP A 475 -27.67 -2.84 -10.08
N GLU A 476 -26.37 -2.66 -10.29
CA GLU A 476 -25.69 -3.06 -11.52
C GLU A 476 -25.69 -4.59 -11.67
N PRO A 477 -26.28 -5.12 -12.76
CA PRO A 477 -26.36 -6.55 -12.98
C PRO A 477 -25.09 -7.07 -13.67
N TYR A 478 -24.53 -8.15 -13.12
CA TYR A 478 -23.36 -8.82 -13.68
C TYR A 478 -23.69 -10.25 -14.10
N MET A 479 -23.22 -10.59 -15.31
CA MET A 479 -23.20 -11.97 -15.79
C MET A 479 -21.78 -12.51 -15.62
N LEU A 480 -21.57 -13.22 -14.52
CA LEU A 480 -20.24 -13.68 -14.11
C LEU A 480 -20.00 -15.12 -14.57
N SER A 481 -18.82 -15.35 -15.13
CA SER A 481 -18.32 -16.66 -15.55
C SER A 481 -17.56 -17.38 -14.43
N GLU A 482 -17.21 -18.65 -14.63
CA GLU A 482 -16.39 -19.40 -13.65
C GLU A 482 -14.95 -18.85 -13.50
N SER A 483 -14.48 -18.08 -14.48
CA SER A 483 -13.15 -17.46 -14.46
C SER A 483 -13.13 -16.09 -13.78
N ASP A 484 -14.29 -15.53 -13.46
CA ASP A 484 -14.41 -14.24 -12.79
C ASP A 484 -14.28 -14.42 -11.27
N ASP A 485 -13.87 -13.35 -10.60
CA ASP A 485 -13.66 -13.34 -9.16
C ASP A 485 -14.43 -12.20 -8.50
N LEU A 486 -14.88 -12.46 -7.28
CA LEU A 486 -15.33 -11.43 -6.36
C LEU A 486 -14.13 -10.92 -5.56
N ILE A 487 -14.00 -9.61 -5.47
CA ILE A 487 -12.98 -8.94 -4.66
C ILE A 487 -13.58 -8.74 -3.28
N VAL A 488 -12.96 -9.33 -2.26
CA VAL A 488 -13.48 -9.29 -0.89
C VAL A 488 -12.41 -8.87 0.09
N LEU A 489 -12.83 -8.17 1.14
CA LEU A 489 -12.07 -7.98 2.36
C LEU A 489 -12.44 -9.09 3.34
N ILE A 490 -11.44 -9.82 3.82
CA ILE A 490 -11.58 -10.91 4.78
C ILE A 490 -10.76 -10.62 6.03
N GLN A 491 -11.08 -11.28 7.14
CA GLN A 491 -10.19 -11.34 8.29
C GLN A 491 -9.43 -12.68 8.26
N GLU A 492 -8.10 -12.64 8.28
CA GLU A 492 -7.25 -13.82 8.34
C GLU A 492 -7.06 -14.24 9.81
N ASP A 493 -7.61 -15.40 10.22
CA ASP A 493 -7.38 -15.94 11.59
C ASP A 493 -5.98 -16.51 11.82
#